data_AF-A0A6I9NMB9-F1
#
_entry.id   AF-A0A6I9NMB9-F1
#
_cell.length_a   1.000
_cell.length_b   1.000
_cell.length_c   1.000
_cell.angle_alpha   90.00
_cell.angle_beta   90.00
_cell.angle_gamma   90.00
#
_symmetry.space_group_name_H-M   'P 1'
#
loop_
_entity.id
_entity.type
_entity.pdbx_description
1 polymer ?
#
loop_
_entity_poly.entity_id
_entity_poly.type
_entity_poly.pdbx_seq_one_letter_code
_entity_poly.pdbx_strand_id
1 'polypeptide(L)'
;TFVNILSSTYSYEEYKETADWLLAHTEQRPKVAIICGSGLGGLGELLGDRNVFQYKDIPHFPTSTVPGHAGQLVFGKLQGRECVCMQGRFHFYEGYNIQTVSYSHCCNCLVLFIRKAKTVFLLEMSCMSTVPEVLVARHCGLRILGLSLITNKVVTEYDSTERANHEEVLKTTERRTLDLQRLVSHLITKI
;
A
#
# COMPACT_ATOMS: atom_id res chain seq x y z
N THR A 1 -13.92 -2.80 -28.28
CA THR A 1 -13.60 -3.56 -27.05
C THR A 1 -13.28 -2.62 -25.87
N PHE A 2 -14.11 -1.59 -25.64
CA PHE A 2 -13.93 -0.58 -24.57
C PHE A 2 -15.00 -0.64 -23.47
N VAL A 3 -15.91 -1.63 -23.54
CA VAL A 3 -17.12 -1.68 -22.71
C VAL A 3 -16.90 -2.36 -21.33
N ASN A 4 -15.80 -3.10 -21.15
CA ASN A 4 -15.57 -3.89 -19.92
C ASN A 4 -14.74 -3.19 -18.82
N ILE A 5 -14.26 -1.95 -19.00
CA ILE A 5 -13.48 -1.26 -17.96
C ILE A 5 -14.38 -0.66 -16.87
N LEU A 6 -15.69 -0.52 -17.14
CA LEU A 6 -16.67 0.11 -16.24
C LEU A 6 -17.56 -0.90 -15.47
N SER A 7 -17.36 -2.21 -15.60
CA SER A 7 -18.36 -3.20 -15.15
C SER A 7 -18.19 -3.71 -13.71
N SER A 8 -17.10 -3.39 -13.01
CA SER A 8 -16.90 -3.83 -11.62
C SER A 8 -16.84 -2.63 -10.68
N THR A 9 -18.03 -2.18 -10.27
CA THR A 9 -18.21 -1.23 -9.18
C THR A 9 -18.39 -2.01 -7.88
N TYR A 10 -17.57 -1.70 -6.88
CA TYR A 10 -17.78 -2.23 -5.54
C TYR A 10 -18.85 -1.44 -4.79
N SER A 11 -19.74 -2.18 -4.14
CA SER A 11 -20.80 -1.73 -3.25
C SER A 11 -20.26 -1.43 -1.85
N TYR A 12 -21.02 -0.65 -1.07
CA TYR A 12 -20.69 -0.39 0.33
C TYR A 12 -20.68 -1.68 1.15
N GLU A 13 -21.59 -2.60 0.83
CA GLU A 13 -21.77 -3.90 1.45
C GLU A 13 -20.51 -4.76 1.32
N GLU A 14 -19.91 -4.83 0.13
CA GLU A 14 -18.65 -5.55 -0.09
C GLU A 14 -17.51 -4.98 0.77
N TYR A 15 -17.39 -3.65 0.86
CA TYR A 15 -16.40 -3.04 1.77
C TYR A 15 -16.67 -3.35 3.24
N LYS A 16 -17.95 -3.38 3.65
CA LYS A 16 -18.35 -3.69 5.01
C LYS A 16 -18.05 -5.16 5.35
N GLU A 17 -18.31 -6.08 4.44
CA GLU A 17 -18.02 -7.52 4.63
C GLU A 17 -16.53 -7.77 4.86
N THR A 18 -15.67 -7.16 4.04
CA THR A 18 -14.23 -7.25 4.24
C THR A 18 -13.79 -6.62 5.56
N ALA A 19 -14.37 -5.47 5.95
CA ALA A 19 -14.08 -4.82 7.23
C ALA A 19 -14.47 -5.72 8.43
N ASP A 20 -15.68 -6.27 8.39
CA ASP A 20 -16.24 -7.14 9.44
C ASP A 20 -15.43 -8.43 9.54
N TRP A 21 -15.04 -9.01 8.40
CA TRP A 21 -14.16 -10.16 8.36
C TRP A 21 -12.83 -9.85 9.05
N LEU A 22 -12.16 -8.75 8.72
CA LEU A 22 -10.93 -8.36 9.41
C LEU A 22 -11.18 -8.16 10.91
N LEU A 23 -12.27 -7.48 11.30
CA LEU A 23 -12.60 -7.18 12.70
C LEU A 23 -12.78 -8.44 13.55
N ALA A 24 -13.30 -9.50 12.94
CA ALA A 24 -13.48 -10.80 13.57
C ALA A 24 -12.18 -11.62 13.68
N HIS A 25 -11.18 -11.36 12.81
CA HIS A 25 -9.95 -12.17 12.73
C HIS A 25 -8.72 -11.52 13.39
N THR A 26 -8.81 -10.29 13.89
CA THR A 26 -7.75 -9.67 14.69
C THR A 26 -8.31 -8.74 15.77
N GLU A 27 -7.68 -8.73 16.94
CA GLU A 27 -7.98 -7.80 18.03
C GLU A 27 -7.28 -6.44 17.86
N GLN A 28 -6.26 -6.37 17.00
CA GLN A 28 -5.47 -5.15 16.79
C GLN A 28 -6.32 -4.04 16.17
N ARG A 29 -6.13 -2.79 16.60
CA ARG A 29 -6.88 -1.62 16.09
C ARG A 29 -5.91 -0.54 15.61
N PRO A 30 -5.27 -0.74 14.45
CA PRO A 30 -4.14 0.06 13.99
C PRO A 30 -4.57 1.50 13.75
N LYS A 31 -3.77 2.48 14.18
CA LYS A 31 -4.05 3.92 13.96
C LYS A 31 -3.28 4.49 12.77
N VAL A 32 -2.38 3.70 12.20
CA VAL A 32 -1.52 4.06 11.08
C VAL A 32 -1.61 2.94 10.05
N ALA A 33 -1.84 3.31 8.80
CA ALA A 33 -1.74 2.40 7.67
C ALA A 33 -0.49 2.74 6.87
N ILE A 34 0.27 1.73 6.47
CA ILE A 34 1.51 1.88 5.70
C ILE A 34 1.35 1.06 4.43
N ILE A 35 1.38 1.71 3.27
CA ILE A 35 1.31 1.04 1.99
C ILE A 35 2.74 0.92 1.47
N CYS A 36 3.25 -0.31 1.45
CA CYS A 36 4.61 -0.60 1.05
C CYS A 36 4.67 -0.85 -0.45
N GLY A 37 5.46 -0.05 -1.14
CA GLY A 37 5.83 -0.26 -2.53
C GLY A 37 6.82 -1.39 -2.78
N SER A 38 7.23 -1.51 -4.05
CA SER A 38 8.32 -2.36 -4.51
C SER A 38 9.60 -2.08 -3.70
N GLY A 39 10.15 -3.12 -3.07
CA GLY A 39 11.37 -3.06 -2.26
C GLY A 39 11.20 -2.48 -0.84
N LEU A 40 9.97 -2.15 -0.44
CA LEU A 40 9.64 -1.72 0.93
C LEU A 40 8.86 -2.75 1.74
N GLY A 41 8.67 -3.94 1.18
CA GLY A 41 8.05 -5.07 1.87
C GLY A 41 8.66 -5.32 3.26
N GLY A 42 9.98 -5.14 3.44
CA GLY A 42 10.64 -5.36 4.73
C GLY A 42 10.09 -4.54 5.90
N LEU A 43 9.35 -3.46 5.68
CA LEU A 43 8.68 -2.70 6.76
C LEU A 43 7.67 -3.55 7.56
N GLY A 44 6.95 -4.46 6.90
CA GLY A 44 6.03 -5.39 7.58
C GLY A 44 6.77 -6.38 8.49
N GLU A 45 8.04 -6.68 8.19
CA GLU A 45 8.88 -7.55 9.03
C GLU A 45 9.36 -6.86 10.31
N LEU A 46 9.37 -5.53 10.35
CA LEU A 46 9.75 -4.74 11.53
C LEU A 46 8.63 -4.60 12.55
N LEU A 47 7.41 -5.02 12.21
CA LEU A 47 6.29 -4.99 13.13
C LEU A 47 6.47 -6.05 14.22
N GLY A 48 6.27 -5.66 15.48
CA GLY A 48 6.07 -6.59 16.59
C GLY A 48 4.62 -7.07 16.66
N ASP A 49 4.34 -8.14 17.42
CA ASP A 49 2.99 -8.69 17.65
C ASP A 49 2.20 -8.90 16.35
N ARG A 50 2.79 -9.57 15.35
CA ARG A 50 2.24 -9.59 13.99
C ARG A 50 1.04 -10.51 13.83
N ASN A 51 0.01 -10.03 13.14
CA ASN A 51 -1.05 -10.84 12.56
C ASN A 51 -1.06 -10.64 11.03
N VAL A 52 -0.87 -11.71 10.27
CA VAL A 52 -0.63 -11.65 8.81
C VAL A 52 -1.80 -12.31 8.08
N PHE A 53 -2.39 -11.58 7.14
CA PHE A 53 -3.47 -12.07 6.28
C PHE A 53 -3.05 -12.02 4.82
N GLN A 54 -3.14 -13.15 4.13
CA GLN A 54 -2.91 -13.16 2.68
C GLN A 54 -4.11 -12.52 1.97
N TYR A 55 -3.86 -11.73 0.93
CA TYR A 55 -4.93 -11.05 0.20
C TYR A 55 -5.99 -12.01 -0.34
N LYS A 56 -5.56 -13.20 -0.79
CA LYS A 56 -6.46 -14.26 -1.28
C LYS A 56 -7.46 -14.78 -0.23
N ASP A 57 -7.15 -14.63 1.06
CA ASP A 57 -7.98 -15.13 2.16
C ASP A 57 -8.95 -14.05 2.67
N ILE A 58 -8.73 -12.79 2.25
CA ILE A 58 -9.56 -11.65 2.62
C ILE A 58 -10.70 -11.52 1.59
N PRO A 59 -11.98 -11.49 2.01
CA PRO A 59 -13.10 -11.34 1.09
C PRO A 59 -12.92 -10.13 0.17
N HIS A 60 -13.23 -10.32 -1.12
CA HIS A 60 -13.22 -9.29 -2.18
C HIS A 60 -11.86 -8.63 -2.48
N PHE A 61 -10.82 -8.99 -1.72
CA PHE A 61 -9.50 -8.39 -1.89
C PHE A 61 -8.87 -8.83 -3.23
N PRO A 62 -8.25 -7.91 -3.98
CA PRO A 62 -7.58 -8.27 -5.22
C PRO A 62 -6.33 -9.10 -4.95
N THR A 63 -5.86 -9.83 -5.96
CA THR A 63 -4.63 -10.61 -5.87
C THR A 63 -3.51 -9.88 -6.61
N SER A 64 -2.32 -9.78 -6.02
CA SER A 64 -1.19 -9.09 -6.66
C SER A 64 -0.48 -10.05 -7.61
N THR A 65 -0.18 -9.60 -8.83
CA THR A 65 0.51 -10.43 -9.84
C THR A 65 1.96 -10.00 -10.10
N VAL A 66 2.36 -8.85 -9.54
CA VAL A 66 3.69 -8.25 -9.75
C VAL A 66 4.77 -8.91 -8.87
N PRO A 67 5.94 -9.26 -9.42
CA PRO A 67 7.08 -9.73 -8.63
C PRO A 67 7.50 -8.73 -7.54
N GLY A 68 7.81 -9.23 -6.34
CA GLY A 68 8.20 -8.39 -5.19
C GLY A 68 7.02 -7.89 -4.34
N HIS A 69 5.79 -8.21 -4.70
CA HIS A 69 4.60 -7.94 -3.90
C HIS A 69 4.20 -9.21 -3.16
N ALA A 70 4.41 -9.24 -1.85
CA ALA A 70 4.11 -10.42 -1.03
C ALA A 70 2.60 -10.75 -1.03
N GLY A 71 1.74 -9.76 -1.26
CA GLY A 71 0.30 -9.96 -1.36
C GLY A 71 -0.34 -10.21 0.00
N GLN A 72 0.10 -9.49 1.03
CA GLN A 72 -0.38 -9.70 2.40
C GLN A 72 -0.55 -8.41 3.19
N LEU A 73 -1.50 -8.46 4.14
CA LEU A 73 -1.82 -7.41 5.09
C LEU A 73 -1.25 -7.81 6.46
N VAL A 74 -0.30 -7.03 6.97
CA VAL A 74 0.39 -7.30 8.24
C VAL A 74 -0.05 -6.29 9.29
N PHE A 75 -0.82 -6.73 10.26
CA PHE A 75 -1.10 -5.96 11.47
C PHE A 75 0.03 -6.18 12.47
N GLY A 76 0.33 -5.17 13.27
CA GLY A 76 1.37 -5.26 14.28
C GLY A 76 1.63 -3.94 14.99
N LYS A 77 2.74 -3.86 15.71
CA LYS A 77 3.19 -2.63 16.38
C LYS A 77 4.53 -2.18 15.82
N LEU A 78 4.62 -0.91 15.42
CA LEU A 78 5.88 -0.26 15.08
C LEU A 78 6.14 0.85 16.09
N GLN A 79 7.26 0.79 16.81
CA GLN A 79 7.61 1.75 17.86
C GLN A 79 6.47 1.93 18.90
N GLY A 80 5.82 0.82 19.29
CA GLY A 80 4.70 0.81 20.24
C GLY A 80 3.35 1.27 19.69
N ARG A 81 3.28 1.69 18.42
CA ARG A 81 2.01 2.11 17.78
C ARG A 81 1.43 0.99 16.93
N GLU A 82 0.15 0.70 17.13
CA GLU A 82 -0.56 -0.26 16.28
C GLU A 82 -0.64 0.26 14.84
N CYS A 83 -0.08 -0.52 13.93
CA CYS A 83 0.03 -0.24 12.51
C CYS A 83 -0.50 -1.42 11.70
N VAL A 84 -0.91 -1.12 10.48
CA VAL A 84 -1.18 -2.14 9.46
C VAL A 84 -0.37 -1.80 8.22
N CYS A 85 0.38 -2.79 7.73
CA CYS A 85 1.22 -2.70 6.56
C CYS A 85 0.59 -3.51 5.42
N MET A 86 0.36 -2.87 4.29
CA MET A 86 0.07 -3.55 3.03
C MET A 86 1.40 -3.86 2.34
N GLN A 87 1.78 -5.13 2.29
CA GLN A 87 2.99 -5.58 1.60
C GLN A 87 2.62 -6.00 0.16
N GLY A 88 2.71 -5.02 -0.73
CA GLY A 88 2.32 -5.15 -2.12
C GLY A 88 1.00 -4.44 -2.39
N ARG A 89 0.99 -3.66 -3.47
CA ARG A 89 -0.17 -2.95 -4.02
C ARG A 89 -0.59 -3.52 -5.37
N PHE A 90 -1.72 -3.03 -5.87
CA PHE A 90 -2.25 -3.34 -7.19
C PHE A 90 -2.02 -2.15 -8.11
N HIS A 91 -1.85 -2.43 -9.40
CA HIS A 91 -1.57 -1.41 -10.39
C HIS A 91 -2.51 -1.51 -11.57
N PHE A 92 -2.76 -0.36 -12.20
CA PHE A 92 -3.60 -0.28 -13.40
C PHE A 92 -3.02 -1.12 -14.55
N TYR A 93 -1.69 -1.20 -14.65
CA TYR A 93 -1.02 -1.99 -15.69
C TYR A 93 -1.17 -3.51 -15.53
N GLU A 94 -1.65 -4.00 -14.38
CA GLU A 94 -2.00 -5.42 -14.17
C GLU A 94 -3.36 -5.77 -14.82
N GLY A 95 -4.03 -4.81 -15.45
CA GLY A 95 -5.37 -4.99 -16.05
C GLY A 95 -6.52 -4.66 -15.10
N TYR A 96 -6.23 -4.20 -13.89
CA TYR A 96 -7.23 -3.77 -12.91
C TYR A 96 -7.79 -2.39 -13.26
N ASN A 97 -9.11 -2.23 -13.08
CA ASN A 97 -9.74 -0.92 -13.17
C ASN A 97 -9.36 -0.05 -11.95
N ILE A 98 -9.66 1.25 -12.02
CA ILE A 98 -9.30 2.19 -10.96
C ILE A 98 -9.95 1.85 -9.61
N GLN A 99 -11.15 1.26 -9.63
CA GLN A 99 -11.88 0.88 -8.42
C GLN A 99 -11.23 -0.33 -7.74
N THR A 100 -10.75 -1.32 -8.50
CA THR A 100 -10.01 -2.49 -8.00
C THR A 100 -8.62 -2.11 -7.52
N VAL A 101 -7.89 -1.28 -8.27
CA VAL A 101 -6.62 -0.71 -7.79
C VAL A 101 -6.83 0.03 -6.48
N SER A 102 -7.91 0.79 -6.41
CA SER A 102 -8.27 1.52 -5.20
C SER A 102 -9.07 0.67 -4.22
N TYR A 103 -9.35 -0.62 -4.42
CA TYR A 103 -10.31 -1.34 -3.57
C TYR A 103 -9.72 -1.62 -2.19
N SER A 104 -8.50 -2.16 -2.17
CA SER A 104 -7.74 -2.33 -0.93
C SER A 104 -7.34 -1.02 -0.28
N HIS A 105 -7.29 0.06 -1.06
CA HIS A 105 -6.88 1.40 -0.63
C HIS A 105 -8.07 2.30 -0.30
N CYS A 106 -9.28 1.93 -0.73
CA CYS A 106 -10.56 2.38 -0.24
C CYS A 106 -10.76 1.63 1.06
N CYS A 107 -9.99 2.02 2.07
CA CYS A 107 -10.45 2.94 3.10
C CYS A 107 -11.98 3.03 3.31
N ASN A 108 -12.71 1.93 3.16
CA ASN A 108 -13.89 1.57 3.90
C ASN A 108 -13.61 0.27 4.64
N CYS A 109 -12.83 -0.69 4.08
CA CYS A 109 -12.38 -1.85 4.85
C CYS A 109 -11.48 -1.46 6.02
N LEU A 110 -10.48 -0.58 5.78
CA LEU A 110 -9.64 -0.02 6.84
C LEU A 110 -10.26 1.19 7.55
N VAL A 111 -11.21 1.95 6.98
CA VAL A 111 -11.79 3.13 7.66
C VAL A 111 -12.99 2.76 8.53
N LEU A 112 -13.78 1.75 8.14
CA LEU A 112 -14.81 1.16 9.02
C LEU A 112 -14.13 0.42 10.18
N PHE A 113 -13.04 -0.31 9.91
CA PHE A 113 -12.21 -0.95 10.92
C PHE A 113 -11.49 0.09 11.81
N ILE A 114 -11.03 1.18 11.22
CA ILE A 114 -10.26 2.22 11.90
C ILE A 114 -10.99 3.56 11.88
N ARG A 115 -11.99 3.69 12.75
CA ARG A 115 -12.62 4.98 13.10
C ARG A 115 -11.62 6.08 13.56
N LYS A 116 -10.32 5.77 13.70
CA LYS A 116 -9.26 6.65 14.23
C LYS A 116 -7.90 6.51 13.54
N ALA A 117 -7.83 6.06 12.28
CA ALA A 117 -6.56 6.04 11.54
C ALA A 117 -6.20 7.49 11.28
N LYS A 118 -5.07 7.95 11.83
CA LYS A 118 -4.69 9.35 11.73
C LYS A 118 -3.81 9.63 10.53
N THR A 119 -3.05 8.65 10.01
CA THR A 119 -2.06 8.89 8.96
C THR A 119 -1.85 7.65 8.08
N VAL A 120 -1.87 7.85 6.76
CA VAL A 120 -1.45 6.87 5.76
C VAL A 120 -0.05 7.22 5.25
N PHE A 121 0.88 6.26 5.29
CA PHE A 121 2.19 6.39 4.63
C PHE A 121 2.17 5.75 3.25
N LEU A 122 2.49 6.54 2.24
CA LEU A 122 2.64 6.07 0.87
C LEU A 122 4.10 6.21 0.50
N LEU A 123 4.80 5.10 0.29
CA LEU A 123 6.22 5.13 -0.02
C LEU A 123 6.43 4.56 -1.42
N GLU A 124 6.57 5.39 -2.47
CA GLU A 124 7.07 4.97 -3.80
C GLU A 124 7.41 6.13 -4.75
N MET A 125 8.21 5.82 -5.78
CA MET A 125 8.59 6.75 -6.86
C MET A 125 8.15 6.38 -8.28
N SER A 126 7.53 5.25 -8.53
CA SER A 126 6.82 5.11 -9.81
C SER A 126 5.44 5.77 -9.68
N CYS A 127 5.24 6.92 -10.34
CA CYS A 127 4.02 7.76 -10.30
C CYS A 127 2.74 7.06 -10.81
N MET A 128 2.74 5.75 -10.98
CA MET A 128 1.65 4.99 -11.60
C MET A 128 0.60 4.47 -10.61
N SER A 129 0.84 4.51 -9.30
CA SER A 129 -0.02 3.80 -8.33
C SER A 129 -0.47 4.62 -7.11
N THR A 130 0.15 5.75 -6.80
CA THR A 130 -0.10 6.44 -5.52
C THR A 130 -1.29 7.40 -5.56
N VAL A 131 -1.56 8.05 -6.69
CA VAL A 131 -2.62 9.08 -6.80
C VAL A 131 -4.03 8.56 -6.49
N PRO A 132 -4.47 7.40 -7.01
CA PRO A 132 -5.81 6.89 -6.74
C PRO A 132 -6.03 6.61 -5.25
N GLU A 133 -4.99 6.09 -4.59
CA GLU A 133 -5.00 5.75 -3.18
C GLU A 133 -5.10 7.01 -2.30
N VAL A 134 -4.32 8.05 -2.62
CA VAL A 134 -4.40 9.36 -1.95
C VAL A 134 -5.80 9.95 -2.07
N LEU A 135 -6.37 9.93 -3.27
CA LEU A 135 -7.66 10.55 -3.54
C LEU A 135 -8.75 9.92 -2.67
N VAL A 136 -8.82 8.59 -2.62
CA VAL A 136 -9.82 7.87 -1.82
C VAL A 136 -9.58 8.06 -0.33
N ALA A 137 -8.34 7.99 0.14
CA ALA A 137 -8.02 8.22 1.55
C ALA A 137 -8.39 9.66 2.00
N ARG A 138 -8.17 10.68 1.15
CA ARG A 138 -8.61 12.06 1.43
C ARG A 138 -10.12 12.19 1.42
N HIS A 139 -10.80 11.55 0.47
CA HIS A 139 -12.25 11.52 0.40
C HIS A 139 -12.87 10.92 1.68
N CYS A 140 -12.22 9.90 2.26
CA CYS A 140 -12.62 9.29 3.54
C CYS A 140 -12.15 10.06 4.79
N GLY A 141 -11.55 11.26 4.64
CA GLY A 141 -11.15 12.13 5.76
C GLY A 141 -9.84 11.75 6.45
N LEU A 142 -9.02 10.87 5.87
CA LEU A 142 -7.73 10.48 6.43
C LEU A 142 -6.67 11.59 6.22
N ARG A 143 -5.71 11.70 7.15
CA ARG A 143 -4.48 12.46 6.90
C ARG A 143 -3.49 11.55 6.18
N ILE A 144 -2.69 12.14 5.32
CA ILE A 144 -1.81 11.39 4.42
C ILE A 144 -0.42 11.99 4.49
N LEU A 145 0.57 11.11 4.53
CA LEU A 145 1.98 11.44 4.39
C LEU A 145 2.54 10.63 3.22
N GLY A 146 2.87 11.31 2.14
CA GLY A 146 3.55 10.72 0.98
C GLY A 146 5.07 10.86 1.12
N LEU A 147 5.77 9.78 0.82
CA LEU A 147 7.22 9.69 0.75
C LEU A 147 7.58 9.02 -0.59
N SER A 148 8.63 9.50 -1.24
CA SER A 148 9.07 8.97 -2.52
C SER A 148 10.56 8.72 -2.48
N LEU A 149 10.99 7.53 -2.85
CA LEU A 149 12.41 7.17 -2.90
C LEU A 149 12.94 7.42 -4.30
N ILE A 150 13.93 8.32 -4.43
CA ILE A 150 14.63 8.51 -5.69
C ILE A 150 15.49 7.31 -6.09
N THR A 151 14.93 6.42 -6.92
CA THR A 151 15.55 5.17 -7.38
C THR A 151 16.36 5.30 -8.66
N ASN A 152 16.01 6.25 -9.54
CA ASN A 152 16.74 6.50 -10.78
C ASN A 152 16.66 7.99 -11.16
N LYS A 153 17.64 8.47 -11.91
CA LYS A 153 17.56 9.77 -12.59
C LYS A 153 16.84 9.56 -13.93
N VAL A 154 15.87 10.43 -14.25
CA VAL A 154 15.24 10.39 -15.57
C VAL A 154 16.27 10.81 -16.60
N VAL A 155 16.44 10.00 -17.64
CA VAL A 155 17.31 10.31 -18.77
C VAL A 155 16.68 11.47 -19.54
N THR A 156 17.34 12.62 -19.53
CA THR A 156 16.83 13.87 -20.14
C THR A 156 17.47 14.18 -21.49
N GLU A 157 18.46 13.40 -21.91
CA GLU A 157 19.21 13.62 -23.16
C GLU A 157 18.77 12.64 -24.24
N TYR A 158 18.50 13.16 -25.44
CA TYR A 158 18.02 12.35 -26.58
C TYR A 158 19.09 11.37 -27.10
N ASP A 159 20.37 11.69 -26.94
CA ASP A 159 21.50 10.88 -27.42
C ASP A 159 22.03 9.88 -26.37
N SER A 160 21.42 9.86 -25.19
CA SER A 160 21.80 8.94 -24.11
C SER A 160 21.37 7.50 -24.44
N THR A 161 22.31 6.56 -24.32
CA THR A 161 22.02 5.12 -24.40
C THR A 161 21.46 4.54 -23.10
N GLU A 162 21.46 5.31 -22.00
CA GLU A 162 20.91 4.85 -20.73
C GLU A 162 19.39 4.70 -20.81
N ARG A 163 18.89 3.55 -20.34
CA ARG A 163 17.47 3.24 -20.27
C ARG A 163 17.10 2.89 -18.84
N ALA A 164 16.00 3.45 -18.36
CA ALA A 164 15.41 3.03 -17.10
C ALA A 164 15.10 1.53 -17.16
N ASN A 165 15.58 0.78 -16.18
CA ASN A 165 15.34 -0.65 -16.09
C ASN A 165 14.81 -0.99 -14.68
N HIS A 166 13.90 -1.97 -14.61
CA HIS A 166 13.26 -2.36 -13.34
C HIS A 166 14.25 -2.94 -12.33
N GLU A 167 15.30 -3.61 -12.81
CA GLU A 167 16.32 -4.23 -11.96
C GLU A 167 17.15 -3.20 -11.18
N GLU A 168 17.48 -2.07 -11.79
CA GLU A 168 18.17 -0.94 -11.18
C GLU A 168 17.29 -0.28 -10.12
N VAL A 169 15.99 -0.14 -10.41
CA VAL A 169 15.01 0.35 -9.43
C VAL A 169 15.01 -0.56 -8.20
N LEU A 170 14.90 -1.87 -8.38
CA LEU A 170 14.94 -2.82 -7.27
C LEU A 170 16.25 -2.77 -6.49
N LYS A 171 17.41 -2.77 -7.18
CA LYS A 171 18.74 -2.68 -6.56
C LYS A 171 18.93 -1.39 -5.76
N THR A 172 18.49 -0.25 -6.30
CA THR A 172 18.58 1.03 -5.59
C THR A 172 17.65 1.05 -4.39
N THR A 173 16.45 0.47 -4.51
CA THR A 173 15.55 0.33 -3.37
C THR A 173 16.18 -0.54 -2.29
N GLU A 174 16.70 -1.72 -2.61
CA GLU A 174 17.37 -2.60 -1.63
C GLU A 174 18.47 -1.89 -0.85
N ARG A 175 19.31 -1.08 -1.52
CA ARG A 175 20.38 -0.29 -0.88
C ARG A 175 19.85 0.77 0.09
N ARG A 176 18.63 1.26 -0.13
CA ARG A 176 18.00 2.35 0.63
C ARG A 176 16.89 1.88 1.56
N THR A 177 16.53 0.60 1.54
CA THR A 177 15.45 0.03 2.36
C THR A 177 15.69 0.28 3.84
N LEU A 178 16.93 0.09 4.34
CA LEU A 178 17.25 0.33 5.75
C LEU A 178 17.10 1.80 6.15
N ASP A 179 17.52 2.73 5.28
CA ASP A 179 17.39 4.17 5.53
C ASP A 179 15.90 4.57 5.59
N LEU A 180 15.09 4.06 4.67
CA LEU A 180 13.64 4.30 4.64
C LEU A 180 12.93 3.68 5.85
N GLN A 181 13.29 2.46 6.23
CA GLN A 181 12.76 1.80 7.41
C GLN A 181 13.05 2.61 8.68
N ARG A 182 14.28 3.13 8.83
CA ARG A 182 14.66 4.01 9.94
C ARG A 182 13.85 5.30 9.91
N LEU A 183 13.72 5.94 8.75
CA LEU A 183 12.94 7.17 8.59
C LEU A 183 11.47 6.96 8.98
N VAL A 184 10.82 5.95 8.42
CA VAL A 184 9.41 5.63 8.70
C VAL A 184 9.21 5.29 10.17
N SER A 185 10.10 4.49 10.76
CA SER A 185 10.05 4.18 12.19
C SER A 185 10.12 5.44 13.04
N HIS A 186 11.03 6.38 12.73
CA HIS A 186 11.11 7.66 13.43
C HIS A 186 9.87 8.52 13.23
N LEU A 187 9.33 8.60 12.01
CA LEU A 187 8.12 9.38 11.72
C LEU A 187 6.91 8.87 12.50
N ILE A 188 6.77 7.55 12.63
CA ILE A 188 5.69 6.93 13.41
C ILE A 188 5.76 7.33 14.88
N THR A 189 6.95 7.52 15.46
CA THR A 189 7.03 8.01 16.86
C THR A 189 6.40 9.39 17.04
N LYS A 190 6.36 10.23 15.99
CA LYS A 190 5.88 11.62 16.02
C LYS A 190 4.40 11.81 15.70
N ILE A 191 3.69 10.76 15.26
CA ILE A 191 2.27 10.80 14.84
C ILE A 191 1.36 10.26 15.91
#